data_AF-A0A150AD03-F1
#
_entry.id   AF-A0A150AD03-F1
#
_cell.length_a   1.000
_cell.length_b   1.000
_cell.length_c   1.000
_cell.angle_alpha   90.00
_cell.angle_beta   90.00
_cell.angle_gamma   90.00
#
_symmetry.space_group_name_H-M   'P 1'
#
loop_
_entity.id
_entity.type
_entity.pdbx_description
1 polymer ?
#
loop_
_entity_poly.entity_id
_entity_poly.type
_entity_poly.pdbx_seq_one_letter_code
_entity_poly.pdbx_strand_id
1 'polypeptide(L)'
;MKFTKIITVLALSAAVSTAATAQEKGSATKAASFLAKGELDQAKTEVENAVSYEKFKLASKGKTAIAKDKTLDVKGDVYTAAAKVEGQSTEEISVAIDSVLSAYNEIKSNKEVVGKESPTYKKVWIDNPDAIDPLTMQPMLSKLTMFYNYFIDAGAKAWQDEDFATAKQDFDLALRVKKDTTAAQNALYATINLLNDETEDDKIKALQDEVVTYAKVLFSLGKNDAVYYKQLLFYASQGVSDIEGSIDELGYEVRDAENTIERSSKTVESSKERYEYYSTGAGRRTSNASTRAKQAKAEMEDAQKEVADAKAKLEAANTKIASLETEAKKYYQESLDICLEGLKYNADDADLSRTMIINYLKLDKMDEAIASAKANIAKDPNDVSANLLLAQLYDQATDSNESDDDVKKYTEMAMGQYEKVLSIDSENGSALYSLARLYYNQSVLFNKELQELPTKGTGQYVDPAKAKELEAAKKEAAKKAVPYAVKGAEASNDDRKNLQLLLKIYYQIGDQENMDKVDKKLSAME
;
A
#
# COMPACT_ATOMS: atom_id res chain seq x y z
N MET A 1 -21.33 -1.92 1.64
CA MET A 1 -21.69 -2.70 2.85
C MET A 1 -21.64 -1.78 4.05
N LYS A 2 -22.73 -1.70 4.83
CA LYS A 2 -22.87 -0.77 5.96
C LYS A 2 -22.15 -1.35 7.18
N PHE A 3 -21.21 -0.59 7.74
CA PHE A 3 -20.54 -0.89 8.99
C PHE A 3 -21.55 -0.78 10.15
N THR A 4 -22.05 -1.93 10.59
CA THR A 4 -22.78 -2.07 11.85
C THR A 4 -22.18 -3.24 12.62
N LYS A 5 -20.97 -3.09 13.14
CA LYS A 5 -20.50 -3.89 14.27
C LYS A 5 -20.71 -3.04 15.52
N ILE A 6 -21.95 -3.06 15.99
CA ILE A 6 -22.27 -2.78 17.38
C ILE A 6 -21.42 -3.76 18.18
N ILE A 7 -20.41 -3.23 18.88
CA ILE A 7 -19.73 -3.93 19.96
C ILE A 7 -20.82 -4.18 21.00
N THR A 8 -21.44 -5.35 20.91
CA THR A 8 -22.20 -5.90 22.00
C THR A 8 -21.18 -6.12 23.10
N VAL A 9 -21.03 -5.12 23.98
CA VAL A 9 -20.53 -5.33 25.33
C VAL A 9 -21.40 -6.47 25.84
N LEU A 10 -20.84 -7.68 25.87
CA LEU A 10 -21.30 -8.73 26.76
C LEU A 10 -21.11 -8.12 28.14
N ALA A 11 -22.14 -7.38 28.55
CA ALA A 11 -22.46 -7.26 29.94
C ALA A 11 -22.44 -8.71 30.39
N LEU A 12 -21.41 -9.07 31.16
CA LEU A 12 -21.57 -10.09 32.17
C LEU A 12 -22.73 -9.55 33.01
N SER A 13 -23.95 -9.83 32.56
CA SER A 13 -25.12 -9.82 33.38
C SER A 13 -24.78 -10.82 34.45
N ALA A 14 -24.21 -10.32 35.55
CA ALA A 14 -24.42 -10.90 36.85
C ALA A 14 -25.88 -11.31 36.83
N ALA A 15 -26.14 -12.61 36.80
CA ALA A 15 -27.48 -13.14 36.81
C ALA A 15 -28.16 -12.49 38.01
N VAL A 16 -29.02 -11.50 37.74
CA VAL A 16 -29.93 -10.96 38.75
C VAL A 16 -30.97 -12.06 38.90
N SER A 17 -30.62 -13.09 39.68
CA SER A 17 -31.61 -13.98 40.25
C SER A 17 -32.42 -13.11 41.22
N THR A 18 -33.63 -12.78 40.79
CA THR A 18 -34.68 -12.28 41.67
C THR A 18 -35.11 -13.42 42.60
N ALA A 19 -34.27 -13.70 43.59
CA ALA A 19 -34.61 -14.45 44.78
C ALA A 19 -33.95 -13.71 45.94
N ALA A 20 -34.74 -13.37 46.95
CA ALA A 20 -34.28 -12.74 48.18
C ALA A 20 -33.36 -13.68 48.98
N THR A 21 -32.14 -13.90 48.50
CA THR A 21 -31.05 -14.44 49.31
C THR A 21 -30.52 -13.29 50.16
N ALA A 22 -30.34 -13.53 51.45
CA ALA A 22 -29.72 -12.56 52.34
C ALA A 22 -28.34 -12.23 51.77
N GLN A 23 -28.15 -11.00 51.29
CA GLN A 23 -26.88 -10.59 50.70
C GLN A 23 -25.79 -10.66 51.76
N GLU A 24 -24.81 -11.55 51.56
CA GLU A 24 -23.77 -11.80 52.54
C GLU A 24 -23.03 -10.51 52.87
N LYS A 25 -22.92 -10.22 54.18
CA LYS A 25 -22.22 -9.03 54.65
C LYS A 25 -20.72 -9.26 54.53
N GLY A 26 -20.12 -8.77 53.45
CA GLY A 26 -18.66 -8.72 53.29
C GLY A 26 -18.00 -7.57 54.08
N SER A 27 -16.67 -7.60 54.15
CA SER A 27 -15.83 -6.63 54.84
C SER A 27 -14.54 -6.34 54.06
N ALA A 28 -14.37 -5.08 53.63
CA ALA A 28 -13.15 -4.62 52.96
C ALA A 28 -11.88 -4.86 53.80
N THR A 29 -11.96 -4.72 55.13
CA THR A 29 -10.84 -5.01 56.03
C THR A 29 -10.47 -6.48 56.03
N LYS A 30 -11.47 -7.37 55.98
CA LYS A 30 -11.26 -8.81 55.92
C LYS A 30 -10.70 -9.23 54.56
N ALA A 31 -11.19 -8.65 53.47
CA ALA A 31 -10.63 -8.84 52.14
C ALA A 31 -9.15 -8.40 52.06
N ALA A 32 -8.81 -7.23 52.62
CA ALA A 32 -7.43 -6.77 52.70
C ALA A 32 -6.55 -7.70 53.56
N SER A 33 -7.10 -8.26 54.65
CA SER A 33 -6.40 -9.26 55.45
C SER A 33 -6.16 -10.57 54.70
N PHE A 34 -7.12 -11.02 53.89
CA PHE A 34 -6.95 -12.21 53.04
C PHE A 34 -5.92 -11.96 51.94
N LEU A 35 -5.95 -10.79 51.31
CA LEU A 35 -4.94 -10.37 50.34
C LEU A 35 -3.53 -10.39 50.94
N ALA A 36 -3.34 -9.85 52.15
CA ALA A 36 -2.05 -9.86 52.84
C ALA A 36 -1.52 -11.27 53.17
N LYS A 37 -2.40 -12.28 53.20
CA LYS A 37 -2.05 -13.70 53.40
C LYS A 37 -1.86 -14.47 52.09
N GLY A 38 -2.10 -13.84 50.93
CA GLY A 38 -2.12 -14.52 49.64
C GLY A 38 -3.39 -15.35 49.38
N GLU A 39 -4.41 -15.23 50.22
CA GLU A 39 -5.68 -15.95 50.12
C GLU A 39 -6.61 -15.26 49.08
N LEU A 40 -6.21 -15.26 47.80
CA LEU A 40 -6.84 -14.43 46.75
C LEU A 40 -8.32 -14.73 46.51
N ASP A 41 -8.73 -15.99 46.50
CA ASP A 41 -10.14 -16.35 46.26
C ASP A 41 -11.03 -15.85 47.39
N GLN A 42 -10.58 -16.01 48.63
CA GLN A 42 -11.29 -15.49 49.80
C GLN A 42 -11.31 -13.95 49.79
N ALA A 43 -10.22 -13.31 49.37
CA ALA A 43 -10.17 -11.86 49.22
C ALA A 43 -11.15 -11.36 48.15
N LYS A 44 -11.24 -12.02 46.99
CA LYS A 44 -12.20 -11.73 45.91
C LYS A 44 -13.64 -11.87 46.40
N THR A 45 -14.00 -13.01 46.98
CA THR A 45 -15.36 -13.23 47.50
C THR A 45 -15.74 -12.18 48.55
N GLU A 46 -14.84 -11.93 49.50
CA GLU A 46 -15.12 -10.99 50.59
C GLU A 46 -15.27 -9.54 50.10
N VAL A 47 -14.46 -9.12 49.12
CA VAL A 47 -14.55 -7.75 48.58
C VAL A 47 -15.76 -7.54 47.69
N GLU A 48 -16.15 -8.54 46.89
CA GLU A 48 -17.39 -8.47 46.09
C GLU A 48 -18.63 -8.42 46.99
N ASN A 49 -18.65 -9.24 48.05
CA ASN A 49 -19.69 -9.19 49.08
C ASN A 49 -19.73 -7.82 49.77
N ALA A 50 -18.58 -7.21 50.04
CA ALA A 50 -18.51 -5.89 50.67
C ALA A 50 -19.08 -4.79 49.78
N VAL A 51 -18.67 -4.72 48.50
CA VAL A 51 -19.18 -3.75 47.52
C VAL A 51 -20.69 -3.90 47.36
N SER A 52 -21.14 -5.13 47.18
CA SER A 52 -22.55 -5.48 46.95
C SER A 52 -23.43 -5.10 48.15
N TYR A 53 -22.99 -5.45 49.37
CA TYR A 53 -23.70 -5.12 50.60
C TYR A 53 -23.76 -3.60 50.86
N GLU A 54 -22.71 -2.84 50.55
CA GLU A 54 -22.70 -1.38 50.70
C GLU A 54 -23.74 -0.71 49.79
N LYS A 55 -23.78 -1.11 48.51
CA LYS A 55 -24.76 -0.61 47.54
C LYS A 55 -26.19 -0.93 47.97
N PHE A 56 -26.45 -2.17 48.37
CA PHE A 56 -27.77 -2.59 48.87
C PHE A 56 -28.20 -1.81 50.11
N LYS A 57 -27.30 -1.60 51.08
CA LYS A 57 -27.61 -0.84 52.30
C LYS A 57 -27.95 0.63 52.02
N LEU A 58 -27.39 1.22 50.96
CA LEU A 58 -27.74 2.58 50.54
C LEU A 58 -29.06 2.60 49.75
N ALA A 59 -29.24 1.66 48.82
CA ALA A 59 -30.46 1.53 48.01
C ALA A 59 -31.71 1.30 48.89
N SER A 60 -31.61 0.41 49.88
CA SER A 60 -32.67 0.15 50.88
C SER A 60 -33.01 1.36 51.75
N LYS A 61 -32.17 2.40 51.75
CA LYS A 61 -32.42 3.69 52.43
C LYS A 61 -32.83 4.80 51.47
N GLY A 62 -33.14 4.48 50.20
CA GLY A 62 -33.48 5.45 49.17
C GLY A 62 -32.32 6.38 48.78
N LYS A 63 -31.07 5.98 49.06
CA LYS A 63 -29.86 6.74 48.71
C LYS A 63 -29.22 6.18 47.45
N THR A 64 -28.44 7.00 46.75
CA THR A 64 -27.63 6.57 45.60
C THR A 64 -26.74 5.40 45.98
N ALA A 65 -26.82 4.32 45.20
CA ALA A 65 -26.15 3.05 45.48
C ALA A 65 -24.68 3.07 45.03
N ILE A 66 -23.84 3.82 45.75
CA ILE A 66 -22.39 3.92 45.52
C ILE A 66 -21.60 3.15 46.58
N ALA A 67 -20.63 2.34 46.19
CA ALA A 67 -19.72 1.73 47.17
C ALA A 67 -18.72 2.77 47.69
N LYS A 68 -18.17 2.57 48.89
CA LYS A 68 -17.17 3.49 49.44
C LYS A 68 -15.87 3.38 48.66
N ASP A 69 -15.21 4.52 48.40
CA ASP A 69 -13.91 4.55 47.72
C ASP A 69 -12.87 3.64 48.38
N LYS A 70 -12.85 3.56 49.72
CA LYS A 70 -11.93 2.65 50.43
C LYS A 70 -12.21 1.17 50.15
N THR A 71 -13.47 0.78 49.99
CA THR A 71 -13.86 -0.60 49.63
C THR A 71 -13.44 -0.89 48.19
N LEU A 72 -13.64 0.07 47.30
CA LEU A 72 -13.23 -0.02 45.90
C LEU A 72 -11.70 -0.02 45.74
N ASP A 73 -10.95 0.70 46.59
CA ASP A 73 -9.47 0.66 46.64
C ASP A 73 -8.98 -0.75 46.95
N VAL A 74 -9.59 -1.41 47.96
CA VAL A 74 -9.28 -2.80 48.31
C VAL A 74 -9.65 -3.75 47.16
N LYS A 75 -10.79 -3.52 46.49
CA LYS A 75 -11.16 -4.32 45.30
C LYS A 75 -10.10 -4.18 44.20
N GLY A 76 -9.67 -2.95 43.92
CA GLY A 76 -8.57 -2.67 43.00
C GLY A 76 -7.29 -3.41 43.37
N ASP A 77 -6.92 -3.42 44.65
CA ASP A 77 -5.72 -4.13 45.14
C ASP A 77 -5.84 -5.65 44.99
N VAL A 78 -6.99 -6.23 45.33
CA VAL A 78 -7.25 -7.67 45.20
C VAL A 78 -7.14 -8.12 43.76
N TYR A 79 -7.78 -7.40 42.84
CA TYR A 79 -7.76 -7.76 41.42
C TYR A 79 -6.45 -7.38 40.71
N THR A 80 -5.73 -6.36 41.21
CA THR A 80 -4.35 -6.08 40.76
C THR A 80 -3.44 -7.25 41.11
N ALA A 81 -3.53 -7.78 42.34
CA ALA A 81 -2.77 -8.97 42.72
C ALA A 81 -3.20 -10.20 41.92
N ALA A 82 -4.50 -10.35 41.67
CA ALA A 82 -5.01 -11.44 40.83
C ALA A 82 -4.46 -11.39 39.41
N ALA A 83 -4.35 -10.21 38.79
CA ALA A 83 -3.81 -10.02 37.44
C ALA A 83 -2.29 -10.26 37.33
N LYS A 84 -1.59 -10.39 38.45
CA LYS A 84 -0.13 -10.57 38.53
C LYS A 84 0.29 -11.99 38.93
N VAL A 85 -0.68 -12.91 39.02
CA VAL A 85 -0.38 -14.31 39.35
C VAL A 85 0.28 -14.96 38.13
N GLU A 86 1.46 -15.54 38.33
CA GLU A 86 2.19 -16.27 37.29
C GLU A 86 1.39 -17.47 36.78
N GLY A 87 1.51 -17.77 35.48
CA GLY A 87 0.87 -18.93 34.84
C GLY A 87 -0.62 -18.78 34.54
N GLN A 88 -1.21 -17.60 34.77
CA GLN A 88 -2.57 -17.31 34.31
C GLN A 88 -2.65 -17.16 32.79
N SER A 89 -3.80 -17.51 32.23
CA SER A 89 -4.14 -17.22 30.83
C SER A 89 -4.40 -15.71 30.63
N THR A 90 -4.22 -15.24 29.39
CA THR A 90 -4.49 -13.84 29.00
C THR A 90 -5.94 -13.44 29.28
N GLU A 91 -6.89 -14.36 29.11
CA GLU A 91 -8.30 -14.17 29.46
C GLU A 91 -8.50 -13.94 30.96
N GLU A 92 -7.87 -14.73 31.82
CA GLU A 92 -7.97 -14.57 33.28
C GLU A 92 -7.38 -13.23 33.74
N ILE A 93 -6.22 -12.85 33.19
CA ILE A 93 -5.59 -11.56 33.45
C ILE A 93 -6.50 -10.42 32.97
N SER A 94 -7.10 -10.57 31.78
CA SER A 94 -8.04 -9.58 31.22
C SER A 94 -9.28 -9.38 32.11
N VAL A 95 -9.86 -10.46 32.64
CA VAL A 95 -10.99 -10.37 33.58
C VAL A 95 -10.59 -9.65 34.87
N ALA A 96 -9.37 -9.89 35.36
CA ALA A 96 -8.85 -9.21 36.53
C ALA A 96 -8.61 -7.71 36.25
N ILE A 97 -8.02 -7.35 35.10
CA ILE A 97 -7.87 -5.95 34.66
C ILE A 97 -9.23 -5.25 34.61
N ASP A 98 -10.24 -5.86 33.99
CA ASP A 98 -11.58 -5.27 33.90
C ASP A 98 -12.19 -5.01 35.27
N SER A 99 -11.93 -5.90 36.24
CA SER A 99 -12.37 -5.75 37.62
C SER A 99 -11.66 -4.60 38.35
N VAL A 100 -10.35 -4.41 38.10
CA VAL A 100 -9.58 -3.25 38.58
C VAL A 100 -10.15 -1.95 38.00
N LEU A 101 -10.31 -1.89 36.67
CA LEU A 101 -10.82 -0.71 35.97
C LEU A 101 -12.25 -0.38 36.38
N SER A 102 -13.10 -1.38 36.59
CA SER A 102 -14.45 -1.19 37.12
C SER A 102 -14.43 -0.49 38.48
N ALA A 103 -13.59 -0.95 39.42
CA ALA A 103 -13.46 -0.34 40.73
C ALA A 103 -12.91 1.10 40.66
N TYR A 104 -11.87 1.32 39.86
CA TYR A 104 -11.25 2.64 39.70
C TYR A 104 -12.17 3.64 39.00
N ASN A 105 -12.92 3.21 37.98
CA ASN A 105 -13.92 4.03 37.30
C ASN A 105 -15.08 4.39 38.23
N GLU A 106 -15.50 3.50 39.13
CA GLU A 106 -16.50 3.82 40.14
C GLU A 106 -15.97 4.87 41.14
N ILE A 107 -14.70 4.78 41.57
CA ILE A 107 -14.07 5.83 42.40
C ILE A 107 -14.06 7.19 41.68
N LYS A 108 -13.76 7.18 40.37
CA LYS A 108 -13.81 8.39 39.54
C LYS A 108 -15.22 8.95 39.44
N SER A 109 -16.22 8.09 39.24
CA SER A 109 -17.63 8.50 39.21
C SER A 109 -18.09 9.06 40.57
N ASN A 110 -17.64 8.47 41.68
CA ASN A 110 -17.95 8.98 43.02
C ASN A 110 -17.45 10.41 43.24
N LYS A 111 -16.27 10.78 42.70
CA LYS A 111 -15.79 12.18 42.70
C LYS A 111 -16.80 13.10 42.03
N GLU A 112 -17.35 12.70 40.88
CA GLU A 112 -18.29 13.51 40.10
C GLU A 112 -19.62 13.69 40.86
N VAL A 113 -20.10 12.63 41.51
CA VAL A 113 -21.33 12.67 42.32
C VAL A 113 -21.18 13.53 43.57
N VAL A 114 -20.04 13.43 44.25
CA VAL A 114 -19.81 14.10 45.56
C VAL A 114 -19.21 15.50 45.38
N GLY A 115 -18.67 15.81 44.20
CA GLY A 115 -18.05 17.09 43.87
C GLY A 115 -16.70 17.35 44.57
N LYS A 116 -16.08 16.32 45.15
CA LYS A 116 -14.81 16.43 45.90
C LYS A 116 -13.89 15.26 45.60
N GLU A 117 -12.58 15.55 45.54
CA GLU A 117 -11.54 14.53 45.42
C GLU A 117 -11.28 13.87 46.77
N SER A 118 -11.58 12.59 46.88
CA SER A 118 -11.20 11.81 48.06
C SER A 118 -9.69 11.55 48.07
N PRO A 119 -9.08 11.29 49.24
CA PRO A 119 -7.68 10.82 49.29
C PRO A 119 -7.46 9.56 48.44
N THR A 120 -8.46 8.67 48.37
CA THR A 120 -8.43 7.47 47.53
C THR A 120 -8.45 7.80 46.05
N TYR A 121 -9.29 8.75 45.62
CA TYR A 121 -9.30 9.21 44.22
C TYR A 121 -7.91 9.70 43.79
N LYS A 122 -7.25 10.54 44.61
CA LYS A 122 -5.91 11.04 44.33
C LYS A 122 -4.90 9.89 44.19
N LYS A 123 -4.91 8.95 45.14
CA LYS A 123 -4.05 7.76 45.11
C LYS A 123 -4.24 6.89 43.86
N VAL A 124 -5.47 6.78 43.35
CA VAL A 124 -5.79 5.91 42.21
C VAL A 124 -5.53 6.57 40.85
N TRP A 125 -5.80 7.87 40.73
CA TRP A 125 -5.88 8.55 39.42
C TRP A 125 -4.90 9.70 39.21
N ILE A 126 -4.28 10.23 40.27
CA ILE A 126 -3.43 11.42 40.18
C ILE A 126 -1.97 11.00 40.37
N ASP A 127 -1.18 11.13 39.32
CA ASP A 127 0.27 11.01 39.42
C ASP A 127 0.84 12.28 40.10
N ASN A 128 1.84 12.10 40.96
CA ASN A 128 2.59 13.20 41.57
C ASN A 128 4.10 12.95 41.39
N PRO A 129 4.60 13.06 40.15
CA PRO A 129 5.96 12.64 39.82
C PRO A 129 7.04 13.47 40.52
N ASP A 130 6.74 14.73 40.88
CA ASP A 130 7.65 15.61 41.62
C ASP A 130 7.81 15.21 43.09
N ALA A 131 6.87 14.41 43.61
CA ALA A 131 6.92 13.94 44.98
C ALA A 131 7.54 12.55 45.03
N ILE A 132 8.61 12.43 45.80
CA ILE A 132 9.34 11.18 45.97
C ILE A 132 8.78 10.41 47.16
N ASP A 133 8.47 9.14 46.96
CA ASP A 133 8.16 8.24 48.08
C ASP A 133 9.43 8.04 48.91
N PRO A 134 9.43 8.41 50.20
CA PRO A 134 10.63 8.38 51.03
C PRO A 134 11.14 6.95 51.33
N LEU A 135 10.32 5.92 51.10
CA LEU A 135 10.69 4.52 51.31
C LEU A 135 11.31 3.91 50.06
N THR A 136 10.77 4.21 48.87
CA THR A 136 11.25 3.60 47.61
C THR A 136 12.21 4.50 46.84
N MET A 137 12.29 5.77 47.20
CA MET A 137 13.00 6.82 46.44
C MET A 137 12.53 6.95 44.99
N GLN A 138 11.30 6.51 44.69
CA GLN A 138 10.69 6.60 43.36
C GLN A 138 9.63 7.72 43.31
N PRO A 139 9.31 8.24 42.12
CA PRO A 139 8.18 9.14 41.92
C PRO A 139 6.87 8.52 42.45
N MET A 140 6.05 9.31 43.13
CA MET A 140 4.73 8.89 43.60
C MET A 140 3.74 8.85 42.43
N LEU A 141 3.70 7.70 41.76
CA LEU A 141 2.74 7.42 40.69
C LEU A 141 1.39 6.95 41.26
N SER A 142 0.32 7.20 40.52
CA SER A 142 -1.00 6.70 40.84
C SER A 142 -1.05 5.17 40.71
N LYS A 143 -1.99 4.54 41.42
CA LYS A 143 -2.17 3.08 41.32
C LYS A 143 -2.49 2.62 39.89
N LEU A 144 -3.24 3.41 39.12
CA LEU A 144 -3.49 3.10 37.72
C LEU A 144 -2.20 3.11 36.90
N THR A 145 -1.35 4.13 37.06
CA THR A 145 -0.06 4.22 36.35
C THR A 145 0.89 3.11 36.77
N MET A 146 0.98 2.78 38.06
CA MET A 146 1.78 1.64 38.53
C MET A 146 1.29 0.30 37.96
N PHE A 147 -0.03 0.13 37.81
CA PHE A 147 -0.61 -1.09 37.24
C PHE A 147 -0.37 -1.18 35.73
N TYR A 148 -0.47 -0.06 35.03
CA TYR A 148 -0.08 0.05 33.63
C TYR A 148 1.41 -0.26 33.41
N ASN A 149 2.29 0.37 34.20
CA ASN A 149 3.74 0.18 34.10
C ASN A 149 4.17 -1.27 34.34
N TYR A 150 3.46 -2.01 35.19
CA TYR A 150 3.73 -3.44 35.39
C TYR A 150 3.72 -4.22 34.07
N PHE A 151 2.71 -4.00 33.22
CA PHE A 151 2.61 -4.66 31.92
C PHE A 151 3.59 -4.07 30.90
N ILE A 152 3.87 -2.76 30.96
CA ILE A 152 4.92 -2.16 30.11
C ILE A 152 6.29 -2.76 30.41
N ASP A 153 6.65 -2.89 31.68
CA ASP A 153 7.95 -3.42 32.11
C ASP A 153 8.06 -4.91 31.78
N ALA A 154 6.97 -5.68 31.97
CA ALA A 154 6.90 -7.08 31.57
C ALA A 154 7.10 -7.25 30.06
N GLY A 155 6.37 -6.48 29.25
CA GLY A 155 6.52 -6.51 27.79
C GLY A 155 7.89 -6.04 27.32
N ALA A 156 8.47 -5.02 27.96
CA ALA A 156 9.82 -4.54 27.66
C ALA A 156 10.89 -5.58 28.01
N LYS A 157 10.69 -6.35 29.09
CA LYS A 157 11.57 -7.46 29.43
C LYS A 157 11.46 -8.59 28.41
N ALA A 158 10.24 -9.02 28.07
CA ALA A 158 10.02 -10.04 27.04
C ALA A 158 10.63 -9.62 25.69
N TRP A 159 10.52 -8.34 25.34
CA TRP A 159 11.19 -7.77 24.17
C TRP A 159 12.71 -7.93 24.22
N GLN A 160 13.34 -7.61 25.36
CA GLN A 160 14.79 -7.76 25.54
C GLN A 160 15.24 -9.22 25.45
N ASP A 161 14.35 -10.14 25.83
CA ASP A 161 14.55 -11.59 25.72
C ASP A 161 14.19 -12.13 24.32
N GLU A 162 13.87 -11.25 23.35
CA GLU A 162 13.43 -11.57 21.97
C GLU A 162 12.13 -12.42 21.90
N ASP A 163 11.38 -12.50 23.01
CA ASP A 163 10.06 -13.12 23.05
C ASP A 163 8.98 -12.09 22.63
N PHE A 164 8.90 -11.83 21.34
CA PHE A 164 7.98 -10.84 20.79
C PHE A 164 6.49 -11.21 20.96
N ALA A 165 6.17 -12.49 21.10
CA ALA A 165 4.81 -12.95 21.35
C ALA A 165 4.34 -12.55 22.74
N THR A 166 5.16 -12.83 23.76
CA THR A 166 4.89 -12.40 25.13
C THR A 166 4.96 -10.88 25.24
N ALA A 167 5.93 -10.23 24.60
CA ALA A 167 6.06 -8.78 24.60
C ALA A 167 4.78 -8.10 24.09
N LYS A 168 4.28 -8.55 22.92
CA LYS A 168 3.04 -8.07 22.35
C LYS A 168 1.86 -8.26 23.30
N GLN A 169 1.70 -9.46 23.87
CA GLN A 169 0.62 -9.78 24.79
C GLN A 169 0.62 -8.80 25.99
N ASP A 170 1.79 -8.54 26.57
CA ASP A 170 1.90 -7.61 27.70
C ASP A 170 1.63 -6.16 27.29
N PHE A 171 2.06 -5.73 26.11
CA PHE A 171 1.70 -4.41 25.59
C PHE A 171 0.20 -4.27 25.29
N ASP A 172 -0.47 -5.34 24.84
CA ASP A 172 -1.93 -5.40 24.69
C ASP A 172 -2.66 -5.28 26.04
N LEU A 173 -2.15 -5.96 27.07
CA LEU A 173 -2.67 -5.83 28.43
C LEU A 173 -2.45 -4.41 28.99
N ALA A 174 -1.29 -3.81 28.73
CA ALA A 174 -1.03 -2.41 29.08
C ALA A 174 -2.01 -1.45 28.39
N LEU A 175 -2.27 -1.64 27.08
CA LEU A 175 -3.27 -0.89 26.33
C LEU A 175 -4.69 -1.03 26.89
N ARG A 176 -5.03 -2.22 27.41
CA ARG A 176 -6.31 -2.46 28.09
C ARG A 176 -6.41 -1.65 29.37
N VAL A 177 -5.35 -1.56 30.17
CA VAL A 177 -5.31 -0.76 31.40
C VAL A 177 -5.41 0.74 31.09
N LYS A 178 -4.60 1.22 30.15
CA LYS A 178 -4.55 2.63 29.76
C LYS A 178 -4.27 2.74 28.27
N LYS A 179 -5.20 3.37 27.55
CA LYS A 179 -5.00 3.74 26.15
C LYS A 179 -3.94 4.85 26.06
N ASP A 180 -2.75 4.47 25.61
CA ASP A 180 -1.56 5.33 25.56
C ASP A 180 -0.75 4.99 24.30
N THR A 181 -0.03 5.98 23.78
CA THR A 181 0.77 5.84 22.56
C THR A 181 1.92 4.85 22.73
N THR A 182 2.57 4.81 23.88
CA THR A 182 3.72 3.94 24.19
C THR A 182 3.35 2.47 24.08
N ALA A 183 2.23 2.07 24.70
CA ALA A 183 1.78 0.69 24.65
C ALA A 183 1.39 0.27 23.22
N ALA A 184 0.68 1.14 22.49
CA ALA A 184 0.32 0.87 21.09
C ALA A 184 1.53 0.83 20.15
N GLN A 185 2.52 1.71 20.35
CA GLN A 185 3.77 1.70 19.60
C GLN A 185 4.56 0.41 19.85
N ASN A 186 4.68 0.00 21.11
CA ASN A 186 5.43 -1.20 21.44
C ASN A 186 4.71 -2.48 20.97
N ALA A 187 3.38 -2.55 21.10
CA ALA A 187 2.58 -3.64 20.53
C ALA A 187 2.71 -3.71 19.00
N LEU A 188 2.67 -2.56 18.33
CA LEU A 188 2.92 -2.45 16.89
C LEU A 188 4.30 -3.01 16.52
N TYR A 189 5.36 -2.57 17.20
CA TYR A 189 6.71 -3.04 16.90
C TYR A 189 6.89 -4.53 17.20
N ALA A 190 6.24 -5.06 18.24
CA ALA A 190 6.33 -6.49 18.57
C ALA A 190 5.64 -7.32 17.49
N THR A 191 4.51 -6.83 17.00
CA THR A 191 3.77 -7.44 15.88
C THR A 191 4.59 -7.43 14.59
N ILE A 192 5.33 -6.34 14.30
CA ILE A 192 6.22 -6.28 13.12
C ILE A 192 7.37 -7.29 13.23
N ASN A 193 7.95 -7.48 14.42
CA ASN A 193 9.01 -8.49 14.59
C ASN A 193 8.46 -9.92 14.44
N LEU A 194 7.29 -10.21 15.04
CA LEU A 194 6.60 -11.48 14.80
C LEU A 194 6.36 -11.74 13.31
N LEU A 195 5.97 -10.70 12.57
CA LEU A 195 5.71 -10.80 11.14
C LEU A 195 6.98 -11.16 10.34
N ASN A 196 8.15 -10.64 10.74
CA ASN A 196 9.41 -10.91 10.04
C ASN A 196 9.86 -12.37 10.15
N ASP A 197 9.45 -13.07 11.21
CA ASP A 197 9.81 -14.47 11.48
C ASP A 197 8.73 -15.47 11.04
N GLU A 198 7.55 -14.98 10.62
CA GLU A 198 6.42 -15.83 10.25
C GLU A 198 6.50 -16.26 8.77
N THR A 199 6.10 -17.51 8.50
CA THR A 199 6.12 -18.11 7.15
C THR A 199 4.78 -18.67 6.71
N GLU A 200 3.81 -18.77 7.62
CA GLU A 200 2.45 -19.21 7.29
C GLU A 200 1.59 -18.04 6.83
N ASP A 201 1.10 -18.09 5.58
CA ASP A 201 0.33 -17.01 4.93
C ASP A 201 -0.85 -16.50 5.76
N ASP A 202 -1.63 -17.41 6.38
CA ASP A 202 -2.79 -17.05 7.19
C ASP A 202 -2.38 -16.26 8.46
N LYS A 203 -1.24 -16.61 9.05
CA LYS A 203 -0.70 -15.93 10.24
C LYS A 203 -0.05 -14.61 9.87
N ILE A 204 0.69 -14.57 8.76
CA ILE A 204 1.18 -13.33 8.14
C ILE A 204 0.03 -12.36 7.99
N LYS A 205 -1.08 -12.79 7.37
CA LYS A 205 -2.23 -11.92 7.14
C LYS A 205 -2.85 -11.39 8.44
N ALA A 206 -3.00 -12.26 9.45
CA ALA A 206 -3.51 -11.86 10.75
C ALA A 206 -2.61 -10.79 11.43
N LEU A 207 -1.30 -10.98 11.40
CA LEU A 207 -0.34 -10.02 11.97
C LEU A 207 -0.35 -8.68 11.21
N GLN A 208 -0.51 -8.71 9.88
CA GLN A 208 -0.67 -7.48 9.09
C GLN A 208 -1.92 -6.69 9.49
N ASP A 209 -3.05 -7.36 9.68
CA ASP A 209 -4.30 -6.73 10.12
C ASP A 209 -4.17 -6.13 11.53
N GLU A 210 -3.38 -6.78 12.41
CA GLU A 210 -3.05 -6.26 13.73
C GLU A 210 -2.16 -5.01 13.66
N VAL A 211 -1.13 -5.00 12.80
CA VAL A 211 -0.32 -3.79 12.56
C VAL A 211 -1.20 -2.62 12.12
N VAL A 212 -2.10 -2.85 11.16
CA VAL A 212 -3.07 -1.82 10.71
C VAL A 212 -3.93 -1.34 11.87
N THR A 213 -4.33 -2.25 12.76
CA THR A 213 -5.13 -1.92 13.94
C THR A 213 -4.36 -1.03 14.91
N TYR A 214 -3.10 -1.35 15.25
CA TYR A 214 -2.30 -0.51 16.14
C TYR A 214 -2.00 0.87 15.54
N ALA A 215 -1.70 0.96 14.23
CA ALA A 215 -1.54 2.25 13.56
C ALA A 215 -2.81 3.11 13.70
N LYS A 216 -4.00 2.53 13.51
CA LYS A 216 -5.28 3.25 13.71
C LYS A 216 -5.50 3.67 15.16
N VAL A 217 -5.09 2.85 16.13
CA VAL A 217 -5.10 3.22 17.55
C VAL A 217 -4.21 4.43 17.78
N LEU A 218 -2.99 4.44 17.24
CA LEU A 218 -2.06 5.57 17.37
C LEU A 218 -2.63 6.87 16.79
N PHE A 219 -3.26 6.82 15.61
CA PHE A 219 -3.95 7.98 15.04
C PHE A 219 -5.09 8.47 15.93
N SER A 220 -5.89 7.56 16.49
CA SER A 220 -6.97 7.91 17.43
C SER A 220 -6.47 8.60 18.70
N LEU A 221 -5.19 8.38 19.05
CA LEU A 221 -4.50 9.00 20.18
C LEU A 221 -3.73 10.27 19.77
N GLY A 222 -3.88 10.73 18.53
CA GLY A 222 -3.24 11.95 18.02
C GLY A 222 -1.80 11.76 17.54
N LYS A 223 -1.30 10.52 17.48
CA LYS A 223 0.06 10.20 17.04
C LYS A 223 0.08 9.97 15.52
N ASN A 224 0.20 11.07 14.77
CA ASN A 224 0.12 11.09 13.30
C ASN A 224 1.49 11.20 12.61
N ASP A 225 2.50 10.48 13.08
CA ASP A 225 3.82 10.48 12.45
C ASP A 225 3.80 9.73 11.11
N ALA A 226 4.57 10.22 10.12
CA ALA A 226 4.65 9.64 8.78
C ALA A 226 4.95 8.13 8.76
N VAL A 227 5.75 7.63 9.70
CA VAL A 227 6.12 6.20 9.80
C VAL A 227 4.91 5.28 9.86
N TYR A 228 3.83 5.68 10.55
CA TYR A 228 2.63 4.85 10.68
C TYR A 228 1.80 4.85 9.40
N TYR A 229 1.76 5.96 8.67
CA TYR A 229 1.15 6.01 7.34
C TYR A 229 1.93 5.15 6.34
N LYS A 230 3.26 5.21 6.35
CA LYS A 230 4.12 4.36 5.51
C LYS A 230 3.90 2.87 5.81
N GLN A 231 3.70 2.53 7.08
CA GLN A 231 3.34 1.16 7.47
C GLN A 231 1.99 0.72 6.90
N LEU A 232 0.97 1.59 6.93
CA LEU A 232 -0.31 1.30 6.29
C LEU A 232 -0.18 1.16 4.77
N LEU A 233 0.62 2.02 4.13
CA LEU A 233 0.88 1.96 2.68
C LEU A 233 1.54 0.65 2.28
N PHE A 234 2.53 0.17 3.05
CA PHE A 234 3.19 -1.09 2.79
C PHE A 234 2.17 -2.23 2.69
N TYR A 235 1.26 -2.36 3.65
CA TYR A 235 0.26 -3.44 3.61
C TYR A 235 -0.87 -3.21 2.61
N ALA A 236 -1.28 -1.97 2.37
CA ALA A 236 -2.23 -1.65 1.30
C ALA A 236 -1.65 -2.01 -0.08
N SER A 237 -0.33 -1.90 -0.26
CA SER A 237 0.36 -2.23 -1.51
C SER A 237 0.55 -3.74 -1.74
N GLN A 238 0.60 -4.57 -0.71
CA GLN A 238 0.81 -6.01 -0.91
C GLN A 238 -0.34 -6.65 -1.70
N GLY A 239 -1.59 -6.23 -1.43
CA GLY A 239 -2.76 -6.73 -2.14
C GLY A 239 -2.77 -6.40 -3.64
N VAL A 240 -1.99 -5.41 -4.09
CA VAL A 240 -1.91 -5.04 -5.52
C VAL A 240 -0.82 -5.78 -6.28
N SER A 241 0.26 -6.21 -5.60
CA SER A 241 1.39 -6.88 -6.24
C SER A 241 0.98 -8.19 -6.93
N ASP A 242 0.14 -9.00 -6.28
CA ASP A 242 -0.34 -10.27 -6.85
C ASP A 242 -1.25 -10.04 -8.07
N ILE A 243 -2.01 -8.95 -8.04
CA ILE A 243 -2.90 -8.54 -9.13
C ILE A 243 -2.06 -8.06 -10.32
N GLU A 244 -1.07 -7.20 -10.09
CA GLU A 244 -0.15 -6.73 -11.13
C GLU A 244 0.61 -7.90 -11.77
N GLY A 245 1.13 -8.83 -10.97
CA GLY A 245 1.78 -10.05 -11.49
C GLY A 245 0.84 -10.89 -12.37
N SER A 246 -0.41 -11.05 -11.96
CA SER A 246 -1.43 -11.75 -12.77
C SER A 246 -1.77 -11.03 -14.08
N ILE A 247 -1.77 -9.69 -14.08
CA ILE A 247 -1.98 -8.90 -15.30
C ILE A 247 -0.80 -9.06 -16.25
N ASP A 248 0.43 -9.03 -15.75
CA ASP A 248 1.64 -9.21 -16.56
C ASP A 248 1.68 -10.59 -17.24
N GLU A 249 1.35 -11.65 -16.50
CA GLU A 249 1.23 -13.01 -17.05
C GLU A 249 0.22 -13.07 -18.21
N LEU A 250 -0.97 -12.49 -18.01
CA LEU A 250 -2.00 -12.41 -19.05
C LEU A 250 -1.56 -11.53 -20.23
N GLY A 251 -0.72 -10.52 -19.99
CA GLY A 251 -0.11 -9.70 -21.04
C GLY A 251 0.75 -10.52 -22.01
N TYR A 252 1.40 -11.58 -21.54
CA TYR A 252 2.10 -12.52 -22.43
C TYR A 252 1.14 -13.34 -23.27
N GLU A 253 0.01 -13.80 -22.69
CA GLU A 253 -1.03 -14.53 -23.43
C GLU A 253 -1.67 -13.66 -24.52
N VAL A 254 -1.94 -12.38 -24.20
CA VAL A 254 -2.44 -11.38 -25.15
C VAL A 254 -1.49 -11.27 -26.34
N ARG A 255 -0.19 -11.06 -26.09
CA ARG A 255 0.82 -10.90 -27.15
C ARG A 255 0.97 -12.16 -28.01
N ASP A 256 0.94 -13.35 -27.42
CA ASP A 256 0.99 -14.62 -28.16
C ASP A 256 -0.25 -14.81 -29.05
N ALA A 257 -1.43 -14.48 -28.53
CA ALA A 257 -2.68 -14.52 -29.28
C ALA A 257 -2.67 -13.52 -30.45
N GLU A 258 -2.22 -12.28 -30.23
CA GLU A 258 -2.07 -11.25 -31.27
C GLU A 258 -1.11 -11.70 -32.38
N ASN A 259 0.07 -12.22 -32.02
CA ASN A 259 1.04 -12.74 -32.99
C ASN A 259 0.47 -13.90 -33.80
N THR A 260 -0.29 -14.80 -33.16
CA THR A 260 -0.96 -15.92 -33.84
C THR A 260 -2.03 -15.41 -34.79
N ILE A 261 -2.85 -14.44 -34.38
CA ILE A 261 -3.86 -13.81 -35.24
C ILE A 261 -3.18 -13.18 -36.46
N GLU A 262 -2.11 -12.40 -36.28
CA GLU A 262 -1.41 -11.75 -37.39
C GLU A 262 -0.84 -12.78 -38.38
N ARG A 263 -0.08 -13.76 -37.88
CA ARG A 263 0.55 -14.79 -38.72
C ARG A 263 -0.48 -15.63 -39.45
N SER A 264 -1.47 -16.17 -38.74
CA SER A 264 -2.45 -17.08 -39.33
C SER A 264 -3.43 -16.33 -40.24
N SER A 265 -3.71 -15.03 -40.01
CA SER A 265 -4.48 -14.21 -40.96
C SER A 265 -3.76 -14.05 -42.31
N LYS A 266 -2.43 -13.83 -42.31
CA LYS A 266 -1.63 -13.82 -43.55
C LYS A 266 -1.69 -15.18 -44.28
N THR A 267 -1.67 -16.28 -43.52
CA THR A 267 -1.87 -17.62 -44.10
C THR A 267 -3.25 -17.76 -44.73
N VAL A 268 -4.32 -17.32 -44.07
CA VAL A 268 -5.69 -17.34 -44.62
C VAL A 268 -5.76 -16.59 -45.95
N GLU A 269 -5.22 -15.38 -46.01
CA GLU A 269 -5.22 -14.57 -47.24
C GLU A 269 -4.46 -15.26 -48.38
N SER A 270 -3.21 -15.69 -48.13
CA SER A 270 -2.40 -16.34 -49.15
C SER A 270 -2.99 -17.69 -49.62
N SER A 271 -3.60 -18.46 -48.72
CA SER A 271 -4.24 -19.74 -49.03
C SER A 271 -5.54 -19.53 -49.82
N LYS A 272 -6.29 -18.47 -49.52
CA LYS A 272 -7.46 -18.06 -50.29
C LYS A 272 -7.10 -17.71 -51.73
N GLU A 273 -6.05 -16.90 -51.94
CA GLU A 273 -5.56 -16.57 -53.29
C GLU A 273 -5.13 -17.83 -54.07
N ARG A 274 -4.39 -18.75 -53.43
CA ARG A 274 -4.02 -20.04 -54.04
C ARG A 274 -5.25 -20.87 -54.39
N TYR A 275 -6.23 -20.94 -53.49
CA TYR A 275 -7.47 -21.66 -53.72
C TYR A 275 -8.22 -21.11 -54.93
N GLU A 276 -8.41 -19.79 -55.01
CA GLU A 276 -9.08 -19.12 -56.13
C GLU A 276 -8.31 -19.35 -57.45
N TYR A 277 -6.98 -19.22 -57.43
CA TYR A 277 -6.13 -19.46 -58.61
C TYR A 277 -6.27 -20.87 -59.19
N TYR A 278 -6.29 -21.91 -58.34
CA TYR A 278 -6.38 -23.29 -58.78
C TYR A 278 -7.83 -23.78 -59.02
N SER A 279 -8.82 -23.20 -58.36
CA SER A 279 -10.22 -23.61 -58.48
C SER A 279 -10.95 -22.94 -59.65
N THR A 280 -10.74 -21.63 -59.85
CA THR A 280 -11.49 -20.83 -60.83
C THR A 280 -10.58 -20.03 -61.77
N GLY A 281 -9.33 -19.75 -61.37
CA GLY A 281 -8.37 -18.94 -62.11
C GLY A 281 -7.55 -19.67 -63.17
N ALA A 282 -6.47 -19.02 -63.62
CA ALA A 282 -5.58 -19.53 -64.67
C ALA A 282 -4.90 -20.87 -64.31
N GLY A 283 -4.71 -21.14 -63.00
CA GLY A 283 -4.15 -22.38 -62.48
C GLY A 283 -5.00 -23.62 -62.69
N ARG A 284 -6.30 -23.46 -62.98
CA ARG A 284 -7.24 -24.57 -63.19
C ARG A 284 -6.84 -25.52 -64.33
N ARG A 285 -6.06 -25.05 -65.30
CA ARG A 285 -5.60 -25.83 -66.46
C ARG A 285 -4.37 -26.71 -66.16
N THR A 286 -3.80 -26.62 -64.96
CA THR A 286 -2.64 -27.44 -64.56
C THR A 286 -3.04 -28.87 -64.24
N SER A 287 -2.15 -29.85 -64.47
CA SER A 287 -2.45 -31.28 -64.30
C SER A 287 -2.80 -31.69 -62.86
N ASN A 288 -2.54 -30.84 -61.86
CA ASN A 288 -2.78 -31.08 -60.44
C ASN A 288 -3.68 -30.02 -59.77
N ALA A 289 -4.42 -29.22 -60.54
CA ALA A 289 -5.18 -28.08 -60.02
C ALA A 289 -6.16 -28.46 -58.90
N SER A 290 -6.89 -29.57 -59.05
CA SER A 290 -7.86 -30.05 -58.05
C SER A 290 -7.21 -30.38 -56.71
N THR A 291 -6.07 -31.07 -56.71
CA THR A 291 -5.33 -31.42 -55.49
C THR A 291 -4.79 -30.17 -54.81
N ARG A 292 -4.19 -29.24 -55.58
CA ARG A 292 -3.67 -27.99 -55.04
C ARG A 292 -4.76 -27.08 -54.47
N ALA A 293 -5.93 -27.04 -55.13
CA ALA A 293 -7.08 -26.32 -54.60
C ALA A 293 -7.57 -26.95 -53.28
N LYS A 294 -7.64 -28.28 -53.17
CA LYS A 294 -8.01 -28.95 -51.91
C LYS A 294 -7.02 -28.66 -50.79
N GLN A 295 -5.72 -28.69 -51.08
CA GLN A 295 -4.67 -28.37 -50.09
C GLN A 295 -4.78 -26.92 -49.62
N ALA A 296 -4.87 -25.96 -50.56
CA ALA A 296 -5.03 -24.55 -50.22
C ALA A 296 -6.32 -24.28 -49.41
N LYS A 297 -7.41 -25.00 -49.73
CA LYS A 297 -8.65 -24.92 -48.95
C LYS A 297 -8.47 -25.45 -47.53
N ALA A 298 -7.84 -26.60 -47.36
CA ALA A 298 -7.58 -27.16 -46.03
C ALA A 298 -6.67 -26.25 -45.20
N GLU A 299 -5.57 -25.76 -45.78
CA GLU A 299 -4.67 -24.79 -45.14
C GLU A 299 -5.39 -23.51 -44.71
N MET A 300 -6.32 -23.01 -45.55
CA MET A 300 -7.15 -21.85 -45.22
C MET A 300 -8.11 -22.14 -44.06
N GLU A 301 -8.79 -23.29 -44.07
CA GLU A 301 -9.73 -23.69 -43.01
C GLU A 301 -9.02 -23.91 -41.67
N ASP A 302 -7.84 -24.54 -41.68
CA ASP A 302 -7.01 -24.73 -40.49
C ASP A 302 -6.53 -23.39 -39.93
N ALA A 303 -6.01 -22.49 -40.77
CA ALA A 303 -5.57 -21.16 -40.35
C ALA A 303 -6.74 -20.28 -39.86
N GLN A 304 -7.94 -20.41 -40.45
CA GLN A 304 -9.14 -19.74 -39.96
C GLN A 304 -9.53 -20.21 -38.56
N LYS A 305 -9.40 -21.51 -38.29
CA LYS A 305 -9.63 -22.07 -36.97
C LYS A 305 -8.61 -21.54 -35.96
N GLU A 306 -7.33 -21.51 -36.30
CA GLU A 306 -6.29 -20.92 -35.44
C GLU A 306 -6.58 -19.45 -35.09
N VAL A 307 -7.00 -18.64 -36.07
CA VAL A 307 -7.40 -17.24 -35.83
C VAL A 307 -8.60 -17.17 -34.88
N ALA A 308 -9.61 -18.02 -35.07
CA ALA A 308 -10.79 -18.03 -34.21
C ALA A 308 -10.44 -18.42 -32.76
N ASP A 309 -9.63 -19.47 -32.59
CA ASP A 309 -9.17 -19.94 -31.28
C ASP A 309 -8.30 -18.87 -30.58
N ALA A 310 -7.40 -18.21 -31.32
CA ALA A 310 -6.57 -17.14 -30.78
C ALA A 310 -7.39 -15.89 -30.40
N LYS A 311 -8.41 -15.52 -31.19
CA LYS A 311 -9.34 -14.43 -30.83
C LYS A 311 -10.11 -14.72 -29.55
N ALA A 312 -10.59 -15.95 -29.39
CA ALA A 312 -11.28 -16.36 -28.16
C ALA A 312 -10.37 -16.28 -26.92
N LYS A 313 -9.10 -16.68 -27.05
CA LYS A 313 -8.10 -16.52 -25.99
C LYS A 313 -7.83 -15.05 -25.67
N LEU A 314 -7.64 -14.22 -26.69
CA LEU A 314 -7.41 -12.78 -26.56
C LEU A 314 -8.56 -12.10 -25.79
N GLU A 315 -9.80 -12.40 -26.17
CA GLU A 315 -11.00 -11.86 -25.51
C GLU A 315 -11.10 -12.30 -24.05
N ALA A 316 -10.82 -13.58 -23.77
CA ALA A 316 -10.84 -14.11 -22.40
C ALA A 316 -9.74 -13.47 -21.52
N ALA A 317 -8.52 -13.35 -22.04
CA ALA A 317 -7.40 -12.72 -21.34
C ALA A 317 -7.70 -11.24 -21.04
N ASN A 318 -8.16 -10.47 -22.04
CA ASN A 318 -8.53 -9.06 -21.86
C ASN A 318 -9.68 -8.87 -20.86
N THR A 319 -10.68 -9.76 -20.88
CA THR A 319 -11.78 -9.72 -19.90
C THR A 319 -11.26 -9.92 -18.47
N LYS A 320 -10.30 -10.85 -18.27
CA LYS A 320 -9.70 -11.11 -16.97
C LYS A 320 -8.81 -9.94 -16.53
N ILE A 321 -8.01 -9.37 -17.44
CA ILE A 321 -7.20 -8.16 -17.17
C ILE A 321 -8.10 -7.01 -16.71
N ALA A 322 -9.18 -6.69 -17.43
CA ALA A 322 -10.09 -5.60 -17.05
C ALA A 322 -10.72 -5.80 -15.67
N SER A 323 -11.04 -7.04 -15.29
CA SER A 323 -11.52 -7.37 -13.95
C SER A 323 -10.46 -7.13 -12.88
N LEU A 324 -9.22 -7.57 -13.14
CA LEU A 324 -8.08 -7.40 -12.24
C LEU A 324 -7.72 -5.92 -12.08
N GLU A 325 -7.73 -5.13 -13.15
CA GLU A 325 -7.50 -3.67 -13.09
C GLU A 325 -8.56 -2.97 -12.23
N THR A 326 -9.82 -3.37 -12.35
CA THR A 326 -10.92 -2.85 -11.51
C THR A 326 -10.68 -3.18 -10.03
N GLU A 327 -10.11 -4.35 -9.74
CA GLU A 327 -9.74 -4.73 -8.38
C GLU A 327 -8.53 -3.96 -7.87
N ALA A 328 -7.47 -3.83 -8.67
CA ALA A 328 -6.27 -3.06 -8.37
C ALA A 328 -6.59 -1.60 -8.02
N LYS A 329 -7.52 -0.98 -8.77
CA LYS A 329 -7.99 0.39 -8.52
C LYS A 329 -8.54 0.61 -7.11
N LYS A 330 -9.07 -0.42 -6.44
CA LYS A 330 -9.51 -0.30 -5.04
C LYS A 330 -8.32 -0.11 -4.10
N TYR A 331 -7.26 -0.89 -4.30
CA TYR A 331 -6.02 -0.79 -3.52
C TYR A 331 -5.29 0.53 -3.77
N TYR A 332 -5.24 0.99 -5.03
CA TYR A 332 -4.68 2.31 -5.34
C TYR A 332 -5.47 3.45 -4.69
N GLN A 333 -6.80 3.35 -4.63
CA GLN A 333 -7.63 4.34 -3.96
C GLN A 333 -7.43 4.33 -2.45
N GLU A 334 -7.33 3.16 -1.81
CA GLU A 334 -6.99 3.05 -0.39
C GLU A 334 -5.60 3.65 -0.09
N SER A 335 -4.60 3.31 -0.91
CA SER A 335 -3.24 3.85 -0.81
C SER A 335 -3.22 5.38 -0.99
N LEU A 336 -4.02 5.91 -1.93
CA LEU A 336 -4.19 7.35 -2.11
C LEU A 336 -4.81 8.01 -0.87
N ASP A 337 -5.86 7.43 -0.29
CA ASP A 337 -6.53 7.96 0.89
C ASP A 337 -5.57 8.02 2.09
N ILE A 338 -4.74 6.99 2.28
CA ILE A 338 -3.69 6.95 3.31
C ILE A 338 -2.66 8.07 3.08
N CYS A 339 -2.19 8.25 1.83
CA CYS A 339 -1.24 9.32 1.51
C CYS A 339 -1.83 10.71 1.79
N LEU A 340 -3.06 10.96 1.35
CA LEU A 340 -3.75 12.23 1.56
C LEU A 340 -3.95 12.54 3.03
N GLU A 341 -4.34 11.54 3.84
CA GLU A 341 -4.45 11.73 5.29
C GLU A 341 -3.09 11.98 5.93
N GLY A 342 -2.07 11.21 5.56
CA GLY A 342 -0.71 11.36 6.08
C GLY A 342 -0.11 12.73 5.80
N LEU A 343 -0.32 13.27 4.60
CA LEU A 343 0.16 14.59 4.18
C LEU A 343 -0.55 15.75 4.91
N LYS A 344 -1.74 15.55 5.52
CA LYS A 344 -2.35 16.58 6.38
C LYS A 344 -1.50 16.88 7.61
N TYR A 345 -0.81 15.87 8.13
CA TYR A 345 0.04 15.98 9.34
C TYR A 345 1.54 16.01 9.02
N ASN A 346 1.93 15.53 7.83
CA ASN A 346 3.32 15.38 7.39
C ASN A 346 3.50 16.02 6.01
N ALA A 347 3.17 17.32 5.88
CA ALA A 347 3.02 18.01 4.60
C ALA A 347 4.27 18.00 3.70
N ASP A 348 5.45 17.79 4.27
CA ASP A 348 6.74 17.76 3.56
C ASP A 348 7.34 16.36 3.45
N ASP A 349 6.58 15.30 3.77
CA ASP A 349 7.05 13.93 3.57
C ASP A 349 7.07 13.57 2.07
N ALA A 350 8.29 13.46 1.54
CA ALA A 350 8.52 13.22 0.12
C ALA A 350 8.02 11.85 -0.36
N ASP A 351 8.08 10.82 0.49
CA ASP A 351 7.64 9.47 0.12
C ASP A 351 6.12 9.40 0.01
N LEU A 352 5.39 9.96 0.99
CA LEU A 352 3.93 10.05 0.93
C LEU A 352 3.47 10.86 -0.29
N SER A 353 4.14 11.97 -0.59
CA SER A 353 3.82 12.79 -1.75
C SER A 353 4.10 12.08 -3.08
N ARG A 354 5.21 11.35 -3.18
CA ARG A 354 5.55 10.56 -4.38
C ARG A 354 4.54 9.42 -4.58
N THR A 355 4.23 8.67 -3.54
CA THR A 355 3.26 7.57 -3.59
C THR A 355 1.86 8.08 -3.93
N MET A 356 1.46 9.25 -3.41
CA MET A 356 0.22 9.93 -3.82
C MET A 356 0.16 10.18 -5.33
N ILE A 357 1.24 10.73 -5.91
CA ILE A 357 1.32 11.01 -7.36
C ILE A 357 1.25 9.73 -8.18
N ILE A 358 1.95 8.67 -7.75
CA ILE A 358 1.91 7.36 -8.42
C ILE A 358 0.50 6.76 -8.36
N ASN A 359 -0.18 6.85 -7.22
CA ASN A 359 -1.56 6.37 -7.10
C ASN A 359 -2.54 7.19 -7.96
N TYR A 360 -2.33 8.50 -8.11
CA TYR A 360 -3.12 9.29 -9.06
C TYR A 360 -2.98 8.73 -10.49
N LEU A 361 -1.75 8.42 -10.92
CA LEU A 361 -1.54 7.79 -12.24
C LEU A 361 -2.27 6.46 -12.37
N LYS A 362 -2.12 5.57 -11.38
CA LYS A 362 -2.74 4.24 -11.38
C LYS A 362 -4.28 4.29 -11.31
N LEU A 363 -4.85 5.44 -10.97
CA LEU A 363 -6.29 5.72 -10.93
C LEU A 363 -6.78 6.54 -12.13
N ASP A 364 -5.96 6.68 -13.19
CA ASP A 364 -6.25 7.47 -14.39
C ASP A 364 -6.49 8.97 -14.10
N LYS A 365 -5.90 9.50 -13.02
CA LYS A 365 -6.01 10.90 -12.56
C LYS A 365 -4.75 11.69 -12.96
N MET A 366 -4.49 11.77 -14.26
CA MET A 366 -3.28 12.38 -14.81
C MET A 366 -3.14 13.87 -14.44
N ASP A 367 -4.24 14.63 -14.49
CA ASP A 367 -4.21 16.06 -14.19
C ASP A 367 -3.84 16.32 -12.71
N GLU A 368 -4.40 15.54 -11.78
CA GLU A 368 -4.07 15.62 -10.35
C GLU A 368 -2.63 15.20 -10.07
N ALA A 369 -2.11 14.19 -10.78
CA ALA A 369 -0.72 13.76 -10.70
C ALA A 369 0.23 14.90 -11.13
N ILE A 370 -0.03 15.51 -12.30
CA ILE A 370 0.77 16.64 -12.83
C ILE A 370 0.70 17.85 -11.90
N ALA A 371 -0.49 18.20 -11.42
CA ALA A 371 -0.67 19.32 -10.49
C ALA A 371 0.12 19.10 -9.19
N SER A 372 0.06 17.89 -8.65
CA SER A 372 0.78 17.51 -7.42
C SER A 372 2.30 17.52 -7.61
N ALA A 373 2.80 17.00 -8.73
CA ALA A 373 4.24 17.04 -9.04
C ALA A 373 4.75 18.48 -9.19
N LYS A 374 3.99 19.37 -9.85
CA LYS A 374 4.31 20.81 -9.93
C LYS A 374 4.35 21.47 -8.56
N ALA A 375 3.41 21.12 -7.68
CA ALA A 375 3.38 21.65 -6.32
C ALA A 375 4.61 21.21 -5.51
N ASN A 376 5.09 19.98 -5.68
CA ASN A 376 6.34 19.51 -5.07
C ASN A 376 7.56 20.29 -5.59
N ILE A 377 7.68 20.48 -6.90
CA ILE A 377 8.78 21.25 -7.51
C ILE A 377 8.75 22.71 -7.06
N ALA A 378 7.57 23.28 -6.80
CA ALA A 378 7.48 24.64 -6.26
C ALA A 378 8.10 24.78 -4.86
N LYS A 379 8.17 23.69 -4.08
CA LYS A 379 8.84 23.65 -2.77
C LYS A 379 10.36 23.54 -2.91
N ASP A 380 10.84 22.66 -3.79
CA ASP A 380 12.26 22.53 -4.14
C ASP A 380 12.44 22.41 -5.66
N PRO A 381 12.76 23.53 -6.34
CA PRO A 381 12.96 23.54 -7.78
C PRO A 381 14.17 22.72 -8.28
N ASN A 382 15.10 22.38 -7.38
CA ASN A 382 16.31 21.62 -7.71
C ASN A 382 16.22 20.16 -7.29
N ASP A 383 15.07 19.69 -6.80
CA ASP A 383 14.84 18.27 -6.54
C ASP A 383 14.82 17.50 -7.87
N VAL A 384 15.92 16.80 -8.15
CA VAL A 384 16.11 15.95 -9.34
C VAL A 384 14.99 14.93 -9.48
N SER A 385 14.58 14.31 -8.37
CA SER A 385 13.53 13.29 -8.38
C SER A 385 12.15 13.88 -8.72
N ALA A 386 11.80 15.02 -8.13
CA ALA A 386 10.52 15.67 -8.41
C ALA A 386 10.45 16.16 -9.86
N ASN A 387 11.53 16.77 -10.35
CA ASN A 387 11.63 17.19 -11.74
C ASN A 387 11.56 16.00 -12.71
N LEU A 388 12.21 14.88 -12.39
CA LEU A 388 12.16 13.66 -13.20
C LEU A 388 10.75 13.05 -13.23
N LEU A 389 10.08 13.00 -12.08
CA LEU A 389 8.70 12.50 -11.99
C LEU A 389 7.76 13.35 -12.86
N LEU A 390 7.86 14.68 -12.84
CA LEU A 390 7.05 15.54 -13.71
C LEU A 390 7.35 15.29 -15.20
N ALA A 391 8.60 15.06 -15.58
CA ALA A 391 8.96 14.74 -16.96
C ALA A 391 8.30 13.42 -17.41
N GLN A 392 8.35 12.39 -16.55
CA GLN A 392 7.72 11.10 -16.79
C GLN A 392 6.19 11.21 -16.89
N LEU A 393 5.57 12.07 -16.08
CA LEU A 393 4.13 12.33 -16.16
C LEU A 393 3.73 12.95 -17.51
N TYR A 394 4.49 13.94 -17.98
CA TYR A 394 4.26 14.51 -19.30
C TYR A 394 4.50 13.50 -20.43
N ASP A 395 5.54 12.67 -20.30
CA ASP A 395 5.85 11.62 -21.26
C ASP A 395 4.71 10.58 -21.35
N GLN A 396 4.18 10.15 -20.21
CA GLN A 396 3.01 9.28 -20.15
C GLN A 396 1.75 9.95 -20.70
N ALA A 397 1.58 11.26 -20.46
CA ALA A 397 0.47 12.03 -21.02
C ALA A 397 0.57 12.09 -22.55
N THR A 398 1.77 12.18 -23.14
CA THR A 398 1.97 12.05 -24.59
C THR A 398 1.42 10.71 -25.09
N ASP A 399 1.80 9.60 -24.46
CA ASP A 399 1.44 8.24 -24.90
C ASP A 399 -0.06 7.93 -24.71
N SER A 400 -0.74 8.63 -23.79
CA SER A 400 -2.15 8.38 -23.45
C SER A 400 -3.16 9.30 -24.18
N ASN A 401 -2.69 10.28 -24.96
CA ASN A 401 -3.56 11.21 -25.69
C ASN A 401 -3.73 10.81 -27.16
N GLU A 402 -4.94 11.01 -27.70
CA GLU A 402 -5.26 10.76 -29.11
C GLU A 402 -5.19 12.04 -29.97
N SER A 403 -5.21 13.21 -29.33
CA SER A 403 -5.18 14.51 -30.00
C SER A 403 -3.75 14.86 -30.40
N ASP A 404 -3.48 15.05 -31.69
CA ASP A 404 -2.16 15.43 -32.21
C ASP A 404 -1.61 16.70 -31.52
N ASP A 405 -2.49 17.67 -31.21
CA ASP A 405 -2.12 18.89 -30.51
C ASP A 405 -1.67 18.63 -29.06
N ASP A 406 -2.38 17.74 -28.34
CA ASP A 406 -2.02 17.39 -26.97
C ASP A 406 -0.78 16.50 -26.92
N VAL A 407 -0.65 15.54 -27.83
CA VAL A 407 0.56 14.71 -28.01
C VAL A 407 1.77 15.60 -28.21
N LYS A 408 1.67 16.60 -29.11
CA LYS A 408 2.76 17.55 -29.35
C LYS A 408 3.06 18.40 -28.11
N LYS A 409 2.04 18.98 -27.49
CA LYS A 409 2.17 19.81 -26.29
C LYS A 409 2.86 19.05 -25.15
N TYR A 410 2.40 17.84 -24.84
CA TYR A 410 2.98 17.03 -23.75
C TYR A 410 4.38 16.53 -24.09
N THR A 411 4.66 16.23 -25.37
CA THR A 411 6.02 15.91 -25.83
C THR A 411 6.97 17.08 -25.55
N GLU A 412 6.59 18.30 -25.93
CA GLU A 412 7.41 19.50 -25.69
C GLU A 412 7.61 19.76 -24.18
N MET A 413 6.55 19.58 -23.38
CA MET A 413 6.63 19.69 -21.91
C MET A 413 7.56 18.63 -21.30
N ALA A 414 7.47 17.37 -21.73
CA ALA A 414 8.32 16.28 -21.27
C ALA A 414 9.78 16.56 -21.59
N MET A 415 10.08 16.94 -22.83
CA MET A 415 11.44 17.26 -23.27
C MET A 415 12.05 18.40 -22.45
N GLY A 416 11.34 19.53 -22.31
CA GLY A 416 11.82 20.66 -21.53
C GLY A 416 12.06 20.29 -20.06
N GLN A 417 11.23 19.42 -19.50
CA GLN A 417 11.36 18.97 -18.12
C GLN A 417 12.52 17.98 -17.92
N TYR A 418 12.76 17.06 -18.86
CA TYR A 418 13.96 16.21 -18.86
C TYR A 418 15.24 17.03 -19.07
N GLU A 419 15.24 18.05 -19.92
CA GLU A 419 16.35 19.00 -20.05
C GLU A 419 16.61 19.73 -18.72
N LYS A 420 15.55 20.10 -18.00
CA LYS A 420 15.67 20.67 -16.65
C LYS A 420 16.32 19.69 -15.67
N VAL A 421 15.96 18.41 -15.69
CA VAL A 421 16.64 17.36 -14.90
C VAL A 421 18.14 17.32 -15.24
N LEU A 422 18.50 17.28 -16.52
CA LEU A 422 19.89 17.23 -16.97
C LEU A 422 20.70 18.50 -16.65
N SER A 423 20.03 19.63 -16.43
CA SER A 423 20.68 20.85 -15.96
C SER A 423 21.09 20.79 -14.48
N ILE A 424 20.44 19.92 -13.70
CA ILE A 424 20.71 19.71 -12.27
C ILE A 424 21.65 18.50 -12.08
N ASP A 425 21.33 17.39 -12.76
CA ASP A 425 22.08 16.14 -12.77
C ASP A 425 22.32 15.70 -14.21
N SER A 426 23.49 16.07 -14.74
CA SER A 426 23.82 15.83 -16.15
C SER A 426 24.03 14.35 -16.51
N GLU A 427 24.23 13.48 -15.51
CA GLU A 427 24.48 12.04 -15.68
C GLU A 427 23.22 11.21 -15.43
N ASN A 428 22.08 11.85 -15.26
CA ASN A 428 20.81 11.17 -15.02
C ASN A 428 20.44 10.25 -16.20
N GLY A 429 20.72 8.95 -16.06
CA GLY A 429 20.51 7.97 -17.13
C GLY A 429 19.07 7.89 -17.63
N SER A 430 18.10 8.01 -16.72
CA SER A 430 16.67 8.03 -17.08
C SER A 430 16.33 9.22 -17.99
N ALA A 431 16.76 10.43 -17.62
CA ALA A 431 16.52 11.61 -18.43
C ALA A 431 17.28 11.55 -19.78
N LEU A 432 18.54 11.08 -19.79
CA LEU A 432 19.31 10.90 -21.02
C LEU A 432 18.62 9.96 -22.00
N TYR A 433 18.19 8.78 -21.52
CA TYR A 433 17.49 7.79 -22.32
C TYR A 433 16.14 8.33 -22.83
N SER A 434 15.32 8.90 -21.96
CA SER A 434 13.99 9.40 -22.34
C SER A 434 14.09 10.54 -23.35
N LEU A 435 15.05 11.45 -23.18
CA LEU A 435 15.22 12.57 -24.10
C LEU A 435 15.71 12.09 -25.48
N ALA A 436 16.64 11.13 -25.51
CA ALA A 436 17.04 10.46 -26.75
C ALA A 436 15.85 9.77 -27.44
N ARG A 437 15.01 9.04 -26.69
CA ARG A 437 13.80 8.38 -27.20
C ARG A 437 12.83 9.40 -27.79
N LEU A 438 12.57 10.51 -27.10
CA LEU A 438 11.63 11.55 -27.55
C LEU A 438 12.09 12.22 -28.84
N TYR A 439 13.37 12.61 -28.94
CA TYR A 439 13.93 13.15 -30.18
C TYR A 439 13.92 12.13 -31.33
N TYR A 440 14.17 10.85 -31.04
CA TYR A 440 14.05 9.78 -32.04
C TYR A 440 12.59 9.59 -32.49
N ASN A 441 11.63 9.58 -31.57
CA ASN A 441 10.21 9.46 -31.88
C ASN A 441 9.72 10.64 -32.74
N GLN A 442 10.19 11.87 -32.49
CA GLN A 442 9.95 13.01 -33.37
C GLN A 442 10.47 12.75 -34.79
N SER A 443 11.66 12.14 -34.93
CA SER A 443 12.15 11.74 -36.25
C SER A 443 11.25 10.69 -36.92
N VAL A 444 10.72 9.73 -36.17
CA VAL A 444 9.79 8.72 -36.70
C VAL A 444 8.48 9.38 -37.17
N LEU A 445 7.97 10.35 -36.42
CA LEU A 445 6.77 11.10 -36.78
C LEU A 445 6.95 11.85 -38.11
N PHE A 446 8.04 12.62 -38.28
CA PHE A 446 8.33 13.29 -39.56
C PHE A 446 8.49 12.30 -40.72
N ASN A 447 9.01 11.10 -40.45
CA ASN A 447 9.09 10.05 -41.47
C ASN A 447 7.71 9.53 -41.88
N LYS A 448 6.79 9.38 -40.93
CA LYS A 448 5.40 8.99 -41.19
C LYS A 448 4.69 10.05 -42.02
N GLU A 449 4.76 11.32 -41.62
CA GLU A 449 4.18 12.45 -42.38
C GLU A 449 4.73 12.50 -43.82
N LEU A 450 6.04 12.25 -43.99
CA LEU A 450 6.68 12.20 -45.30
C LEU A 450 6.14 11.06 -46.18
N GLN A 451 5.84 9.89 -45.60
CA GLN A 451 5.28 8.74 -46.31
C GLN A 451 3.81 8.92 -46.70
N GLU A 452 3.07 9.72 -45.93
CA GLU A 452 1.66 10.04 -46.18
C GLU A 452 1.48 11.13 -47.26
N LEU A 453 2.55 11.83 -47.66
CA LEU A 453 2.48 12.82 -48.73
C LEU A 453 2.04 12.16 -50.07
N PRO A 454 1.08 12.77 -50.79
CA PRO A 454 0.61 12.23 -52.05
C PRO A 454 1.72 12.23 -53.12
N THR A 455 1.73 11.19 -53.97
CA THR A 455 2.70 11.03 -55.06
C THR A 455 2.04 11.07 -56.44
N LYS A 456 2.80 11.47 -57.46
CA LYS A 456 2.34 11.61 -58.86
C LYS A 456 2.30 10.27 -59.62
N GLY A 457 2.21 9.13 -58.94
CA GLY A 457 2.27 7.78 -59.54
C GLY A 457 3.63 7.36 -60.10
N THR A 458 4.57 8.30 -60.30
CA THR A 458 5.97 8.07 -60.70
C THR A 458 6.93 7.98 -59.50
N GLY A 459 6.39 7.94 -58.27
CA GLY A 459 7.17 8.02 -57.02
C GLY A 459 7.61 9.43 -56.63
N GLN A 460 7.33 10.45 -57.43
CA GLN A 460 7.59 11.86 -57.07
C GLN A 460 6.47 12.44 -56.22
N TYR A 461 6.81 13.16 -55.15
CA TYR A 461 5.82 13.87 -54.33
C TYR A 461 5.09 14.97 -55.10
N VAL A 462 3.80 15.15 -54.78
CA VAL A 462 2.99 16.25 -55.30
C VAL A 462 3.51 17.60 -54.80
N ASP A 463 3.98 17.66 -53.54
CA ASP A 463 4.66 18.80 -52.94
C ASP A 463 6.12 18.44 -52.55
N PRO A 464 7.09 18.67 -53.45
CA PRO A 464 8.51 18.41 -53.18
C PRO A 464 9.12 19.32 -52.11
N ALA A 465 8.56 20.52 -51.89
CA ALA A 465 9.08 21.46 -50.91
C ALA A 465 8.76 20.96 -49.49
N LYS A 466 7.52 20.53 -49.27
CA LYS A 466 7.13 19.92 -47.99
C LYS A 466 7.86 18.61 -47.73
N ALA A 467 8.04 17.77 -48.74
CA ALA A 467 8.82 16.53 -48.60
C ALA A 467 10.26 16.81 -48.14
N LYS A 468 10.92 17.82 -48.74
CA LYS A 468 12.28 18.22 -48.36
C LYS A 468 12.35 18.82 -46.95
N GLU A 469 11.33 19.58 -46.54
CA GLU A 469 11.20 20.11 -45.18
C GLU A 469 11.09 18.97 -44.15
N LEU A 470 10.23 17.98 -44.40
CA LEU A 470 10.05 16.82 -43.52
C LEU A 470 11.30 15.93 -43.47
N GLU A 471 11.99 15.72 -44.58
CA GLU A 471 13.29 15.02 -44.60
C GLU A 471 14.35 15.73 -43.75
N ALA A 472 14.41 17.07 -43.83
CA ALA A 472 15.33 17.87 -43.03
C ALA A 472 14.98 17.80 -41.54
N ALA A 473 13.70 17.96 -41.18
CA ALA A 473 13.20 17.89 -39.82
C ALA A 473 13.44 16.50 -39.20
N LYS A 474 13.14 15.44 -39.95
CA LYS A 474 13.46 14.04 -39.60
C LYS A 474 14.93 13.89 -39.21
N LYS A 475 15.84 14.30 -40.10
CA LYS A 475 17.29 14.15 -39.87
C LYS A 475 17.78 15.03 -38.72
N GLU A 476 17.24 16.23 -38.56
CA GLU A 476 17.59 17.13 -37.45
C GLU A 476 17.17 16.55 -36.10
N ALA A 477 15.94 16.04 -35.98
CA ALA A 477 15.44 15.42 -34.76
C ALA A 477 16.28 14.20 -34.35
N ALA A 478 16.59 13.31 -35.31
CA ALA A 478 17.46 12.16 -35.04
C ALA A 478 18.88 12.58 -34.63
N LYS A 479 19.44 13.65 -35.22
CA LYS A 479 20.73 14.21 -34.79
C LYS A 479 20.70 14.78 -33.37
N LYS A 480 19.60 15.42 -32.95
CA LYS A 480 19.43 15.90 -31.57
C LYS A 480 19.39 14.76 -30.56
N ALA A 481 18.89 13.58 -30.97
CA ALA A 481 18.89 12.39 -30.12
C ALA A 481 20.31 11.85 -29.83
N VAL A 482 21.25 11.96 -30.77
CA VAL A 482 22.61 11.38 -30.68
C VAL A 482 23.36 11.73 -29.39
N PRO A 483 23.56 13.01 -29.01
CA PRO A 483 24.35 13.34 -27.82
C PRO A 483 23.75 12.75 -26.53
N TYR A 484 22.43 12.72 -26.42
CA TYR A 484 21.74 12.12 -25.27
C TYR A 484 21.83 10.60 -25.28
N ALA A 485 21.68 9.97 -26.45
CA ALA A 485 21.75 8.52 -26.60
C ALA A 485 23.16 7.97 -26.33
N VAL A 486 24.20 8.66 -26.82
CA VAL A 486 25.60 8.31 -26.55
C VAL A 486 25.88 8.41 -25.06
N LYS A 487 25.57 9.56 -24.44
CA LYS A 487 25.81 9.75 -23.01
C LYS A 487 24.97 8.79 -22.16
N GLY A 488 23.74 8.50 -22.57
CA GLY A 488 22.86 7.53 -21.92
C GLY A 488 23.42 6.10 -21.96
N ALA A 489 23.95 5.67 -23.11
CA ALA A 489 24.63 4.39 -23.24
C ALA A 489 25.91 4.33 -22.40
N GLU A 490 26.72 5.38 -22.39
CA GLU A 490 27.93 5.44 -21.56
C GLU A 490 27.59 5.35 -20.06
N ALA A 491 26.61 6.14 -19.62
CA ALA A 491 26.16 6.16 -18.23
C ALA A 491 25.55 4.82 -17.76
N SER A 492 24.96 4.05 -18.67
CA SER A 492 24.38 2.73 -18.37
C SER A 492 25.36 1.56 -18.56
N ASN A 493 26.66 1.83 -18.71
CA ASN A 493 27.67 0.82 -19.04
C ASN A 493 27.31 0.00 -20.29
N ASP A 494 26.87 0.70 -21.34
CA ASP A 494 26.48 0.14 -22.63
C ASP A 494 25.38 -0.92 -22.51
N ASP A 495 24.34 -0.72 -21.67
CA ASP A 495 23.25 -1.69 -21.59
C ASP A 495 22.58 -1.95 -22.97
N ARG A 496 22.05 -3.16 -23.16
CA ARG A 496 21.48 -3.60 -24.44
C ARG A 496 20.38 -2.65 -24.96
N LYS A 497 19.57 -2.09 -24.06
CA LYS A 497 18.43 -1.23 -24.39
C LYS A 497 18.90 0.13 -24.95
N ASN A 498 19.88 0.76 -24.32
CA ASN A 498 20.46 2.02 -24.76
C ASN A 498 21.20 1.83 -26.09
N LEU A 499 21.96 0.74 -26.24
CA LEU A 499 22.62 0.42 -27.50
C LEU A 499 21.62 0.18 -28.65
N GLN A 500 20.50 -0.49 -28.39
CA GLN A 500 19.45 -0.68 -29.41
C GLN A 500 18.82 0.65 -29.86
N LEU A 501 18.56 1.58 -28.93
CA LEU A 501 18.08 2.91 -29.28
C LEU A 501 19.13 3.67 -30.10
N LEU A 502 20.39 3.62 -29.67
CA LEU A 502 21.50 4.28 -30.36
C LEU A 502 21.70 3.74 -31.79
N LEU A 503 21.59 2.41 -31.98
CA LEU A 503 21.63 1.78 -33.31
C LEU A 503 20.54 2.30 -34.23
N LYS A 504 19.30 2.39 -33.72
CA LYS A 504 18.15 2.94 -34.47
C LYS A 504 18.36 4.40 -34.87
N ILE A 505 18.92 5.21 -33.97
CA ILE A 505 19.24 6.61 -34.24
C ILE A 505 20.30 6.71 -35.34
N TYR A 506 21.38 5.92 -35.27
CA TYR A 506 22.42 5.93 -36.31
C TYR A 506 21.91 5.47 -37.67
N TYR A 507 21.04 4.45 -37.71
CA TYR A 507 20.34 4.04 -38.92
C TYR A 507 19.53 5.19 -39.52
N GLN A 508 18.77 5.90 -38.68
CA GLN A 508 17.91 7.00 -39.12
C GLN A 508 18.68 8.17 -39.74
N ILE A 509 19.91 8.45 -39.27
CA ILE A 509 20.77 9.52 -39.82
C ILE A 509 21.72 9.04 -40.94
N GLY A 510 21.81 7.73 -41.17
CA GLY A 510 22.70 7.11 -42.16
C GLY A 510 24.17 7.05 -41.73
N ASP A 511 24.44 6.96 -40.43
CA ASP A 511 25.81 6.87 -39.88
C ASP A 511 26.26 5.41 -39.76
N GLN A 512 26.65 4.84 -40.90
CA GLN A 512 27.02 3.42 -40.99
C GLN A 512 28.21 3.05 -40.09
N GLU A 513 29.19 3.95 -39.96
CA GLU A 513 30.39 3.67 -39.15
C GLU A 513 30.02 3.44 -37.69
N ASN A 514 29.18 4.30 -37.12
CA ASN A 514 28.78 4.16 -35.73
C ASN A 514 27.70 3.08 -35.52
N MET A 515 26.86 2.80 -36.54
CA MET A 515 26.02 1.61 -36.52
C MET A 515 26.85 0.33 -36.36
N ASP A 516 27.88 0.13 -37.19
CA ASP A 516 28.70 -1.10 -37.18
C ASP A 516 29.41 -1.27 -35.82
N LYS A 517 29.84 -0.17 -35.19
CA LYS A 517 30.42 -0.19 -33.84
C LYS A 517 29.42 -0.63 -32.79
N VAL A 518 28.20 -0.10 -32.82
CA VAL A 518 27.14 -0.44 -31.86
C VAL A 518 26.65 -1.87 -32.06
N ASP A 519 26.46 -2.29 -33.32
CA ASP A 519 26.06 -3.65 -33.67
C ASP A 519 27.07 -4.68 -33.14
N LYS A 520 28.37 -4.41 -33.33
CA LYS A 520 29.43 -5.24 -32.76
C LYS A 520 29.38 -5.33 -31.23
N LYS A 521 29.05 -4.25 -30.52
CA LYS A 521 28.86 -4.28 -29.06
C LYS A 521 27.67 -5.16 -28.69
N LEU A 522 26.53 -5.01 -29.39
CA LEU A 522 25.33 -5.78 -29.16
C LEU A 522 25.54 -7.29 -29.40
N SER A 523 26.24 -7.66 -30.48
CA SER A 523 26.55 -9.08 -30.76
C SER A 523 27.49 -9.70 -29.73
N ALA A 524 28.30 -8.90 -29.03
CA ALA A 524 29.19 -9.39 -27.98
C ALA A 524 28.47 -9.64 -26.64
N MET A 525 27.19 -9.27 -26.54
CA MET A 525 26.33 -9.47 -25.37
C MET A 525 25.44 -10.72 -25.47
N GLU A 526 25.50 -11.41 -26.62
CA GLU A 526 24.88 -12.72 -26.86
C GLU A 526 25.84 -13.84 -26.45
#